data_AF-A0A5C8UBE9-F1
#
_entry.id   AF-A0A5C8UBE9-F1
#
_cell.length_a   1.000
_cell.length_b   1.000
_cell.length_c   1.000
_cell.angle_alpha   90.00
_cell.angle_beta   90.00
_cell.angle_gamma   90.00
#
_symmetry.space_group_name_H-M   'P 1'
#
loop_
_entity.id
_entity.type
_entity.pdbx_description
1 polymer ?
#
loop_
_entity_poly.entity_id
_entity_poly.type
_entity_poly.pdbx_seq_one_letter_code
_entity_poly.pdbx_strand_id
1 'polypeptide(L)'
;MLEVVRGLIETTTLPYREIARRTGVSAAAISRHAGARGWCRPEGPFREERLTPEGRRRERRGALAGRILRRAEELVSIVEMDPAATVAQLARAARFLTLAERLDSPAPQPRPRRRRRRIAKTAPNQSPTPDDDAT
;
A
#
# COMPACT_ATOMS: atom_id res chain seq x y z
N MET A 1 -8.27 -19.91 -19.64
CA MET A 1 -7.90 -18.50 -19.31
C MET A 1 -6.97 -18.38 -18.10
N LEU A 2 -7.34 -18.86 -16.91
CA LEU A 2 -6.47 -18.75 -15.72
C LEU A 2 -5.16 -19.55 -15.84
N GLU A 3 -5.14 -20.66 -16.59
CA GLU A 3 -3.90 -21.41 -16.84
C GLU A 3 -2.92 -20.65 -17.73
N VAL A 4 -3.42 -19.90 -18.73
CA VAL A 4 -2.60 -19.02 -19.57
C VAL A 4 -1.98 -17.90 -18.71
N VAL A 5 -2.76 -17.33 -17.79
CA VAL A 5 -2.27 -16.34 -16.81
C VAL A 5 -1.18 -16.94 -15.93
N ARG A 6 -1.41 -18.16 -15.40
CA ARG A 6 -0.43 -18.88 -14.59
C ARG A 6 0.87 -19.10 -15.35
N GLY A 7 0.79 -19.63 -16.57
CA GLY A 7 1.95 -19.86 -17.42
C GLY A 7 2.73 -18.56 -17.64
N LEU A 8 2.06 -17.45 -17.93
CA LEU A 8 2.72 -16.15 -18.07
C LEU A 8 3.37 -15.65 -16.78
N ILE A 9 2.81 -15.93 -15.60
CA ILE A 9 3.42 -15.56 -14.32
C ILE A 9 4.67 -16.38 -14.04
N GLU A 10 4.59 -17.70 -14.22
CA GLU A 10 5.64 -18.67 -13.86
C GLU A 10 6.79 -18.72 -14.87
N THR A 11 6.58 -18.22 -16.08
CA THR A 11 7.62 -18.23 -17.14
C THR A 11 8.15 -16.86 -17.51
N THR A 12 7.53 -15.77 -17.04
CA THR A 12 7.92 -14.41 -17.44
C THR A 12 8.00 -13.43 -16.27
N THR A 13 8.77 -12.35 -16.49
CA THR A 13 8.90 -11.21 -15.57
C THR A 13 7.93 -10.06 -15.89
N LEU A 14 6.91 -10.28 -16.73
CA LEU A 14 6.01 -9.23 -17.23
C LEU A 14 5.11 -8.62 -16.14
N PRO A 15 4.95 -7.29 -16.00
CA PRO A 15 4.07 -6.75 -14.96
C PRO A 15 2.61 -7.23 -15.13
N TYR A 16 1.84 -7.34 -14.04
CA TYR A 16 0.43 -7.80 -14.10
C TYR A 16 -0.45 -7.00 -15.07
N ARG A 17 -0.15 -5.72 -15.28
CA ARG A 17 -0.83 -4.90 -16.30
C ARG A 17 -0.62 -5.41 -17.72
N GLU A 18 0.57 -5.92 -18.02
CA GLU A 18 0.90 -6.47 -19.33
C GLU A 18 0.23 -7.83 -19.53
N ILE A 19 0.27 -8.69 -18.51
CA ILE A 19 -0.47 -9.96 -18.52
C ILE A 19 -1.98 -9.69 -18.69
N ALA A 20 -2.51 -8.66 -18.04
CA ALA A 20 -3.90 -8.25 -18.18
C ALA A 20 -4.25 -7.80 -19.61
N ARG A 21 -3.36 -7.03 -20.27
CA ARG A 21 -3.54 -6.64 -21.67
C ARG A 21 -3.60 -7.86 -22.60
N ARG A 22 -2.74 -8.87 -22.36
CA ARG A 22 -2.65 -10.07 -23.21
C ARG A 22 -3.79 -11.07 -22.98
N THR A 23 -4.31 -11.14 -21.76
CA THR A 23 -5.29 -12.16 -21.37
C THR A 23 -6.69 -11.59 -21.14
N GLY A 24 -6.88 -10.28 -21.14
CA GLY A 24 -8.15 -9.65 -20.79
C GLY A 24 -8.55 -9.79 -19.31
N VAL A 25 -7.79 -10.53 -18.49
CA VAL A 25 -8.05 -10.69 -17.06
C VAL A 25 -7.51 -9.46 -16.32
N SER A 26 -8.35 -8.80 -15.52
CA SER A 26 -7.91 -7.59 -14.79
C SER A 26 -6.67 -7.86 -13.91
N ALA A 27 -5.76 -6.89 -13.83
CA ALA A 27 -4.55 -7.01 -13.02
C ALA A 27 -4.84 -7.30 -11.53
N ALA A 28 -5.98 -6.80 -11.00
CA ALA A 28 -6.42 -7.07 -9.64
C ALA A 28 -6.88 -8.53 -9.45
N ALA A 29 -7.54 -9.13 -10.45
CA ALA A 29 -7.88 -10.55 -10.42
C ALA A 29 -6.62 -11.42 -10.51
N ILE A 30 -5.68 -11.06 -11.39
CA ILE A 30 -4.39 -11.75 -11.52
C ILE A 30 -3.63 -11.77 -10.18
N SER A 31 -3.49 -10.61 -9.52
CA SER A 31 -2.81 -10.51 -8.22
C SER A 31 -3.47 -11.38 -7.14
N ARG A 32 -4.80 -11.35 -7.03
CA ARG A 32 -5.54 -12.18 -6.08
C ARG A 32 -5.35 -13.68 -6.34
N HIS A 33 -5.40 -14.10 -7.60
CA HIS A 33 -5.18 -15.51 -7.95
C HIS A 33 -3.74 -15.95 -7.71
N ALA A 34 -2.75 -15.11 -8.03
CA ALA A 34 -1.35 -15.39 -7.77
C ALA A 34 -1.08 -15.58 -6.27
N GLY A 35 -1.60 -14.69 -5.42
CA GLY A 35 -1.46 -14.82 -3.97
C GLY A 35 -2.23 -16.01 -3.39
N ALA A 36 -3.48 -16.23 -3.81
CA ALA A 36 -4.31 -17.32 -3.30
C ALA A 36 -3.83 -18.72 -3.73
N ARG A 37 -3.14 -18.82 -4.86
CA ARG A 37 -2.69 -20.10 -5.44
C ARG A 37 -1.17 -20.29 -5.40
N GLY A 38 -0.44 -19.35 -4.77
CA GLY A 38 1.02 -19.43 -4.63
C GLY A 38 1.78 -19.43 -5.96
N TRP A 39 1.28 -18.72 -6.98
CA TRP A 39 1.98 -18.65 -8.25
C TRP A 39 3.23 -17.79 -8.11
N CYS A 40 4.40 -18.41 -8.29
CA CYS A 40 5.69 -17.75 -8.17
C CYS A 40 6.18 -17.29 -9.54
N ARG A 41 6.80 -16.12 -9.55
CA ARG A 41 7.45 -15.56 -10.73
C ARG A 41 8.92 -15.99 -10.73
N PRO A 42 9.52 -16.28 -11.91
CA PRO A 42 10.95 -16.56 -12.00
C PRO A 42 11.74 -15.34 -11.52
N GLU A 43 12.87 -15.57 -10.86
CA GLU A 43 13.75 -14.50 -10.37
C GLU A 43 14.17 -13.62 -11.55
N GLY A 44 13.54 -12.46 -11.64
CA GLY A 44 13.94 -11.40 -12.57
C GLY A 44 14.93 -10.46 -11.91
N PRO A 45 15.65 -9.62 -12.68
CA PRO A 45 16.38 -8.52 -12.08
C PRO A 45 15.41 -7.74 -11.21
N PHE A 46 15.71 -7.66 -9.90
CA PHE A 46 14.93 -6.94 -8.92
C PHE A 46 14.61 -5.58 -9.53
N ARG A 47 13.35 -5.35 -9.92
CA ARG A 47 12.93 -4.01 -10.32
C ARG A 47 13.12 -3.19 -9.07
N GLU A 48 14.13 -2.32 -9.07
CA GLU A 48 14.29 -1.29 -8.05
C GLU A 48 12.91 -0.72 -7.80
N GLU A 49 12.37 -0.98 -6.62
CA GLU A 49 11.07 -0.49 -6.25
C GLU A 49 11.22 1.02 -6.18
N ARG A 50 10.84 1.70 -7.26
CA ARG A 50 10.91 3.15 -7.36
C ARG A 50 9.87 3.71 -6.39
N LEU A 51 10.26 3.84 -5.13
CA LEU A 51 9.45 4.51 -4.13
C LEU A 51 9.12 5.90 -4.64
N THR A 52 7.85 6.28 -4.50
CA THR A 52 7.43 7.66 -4.74
C THR A 52 8.23 8.61 -3.84
N PRO A 53 8.34 9.91 -4.16
CA PRO A 53 8.95 10.88 -3.26
C PRO A 53 8.41 10.79 -1.81
N GLU A 54 7.11 10.57 -1.64
CA GLU A 54 6.46 10.35 -0.34
C GLU A 54 6.91 9.03 0.30
N GLY A 55 7.04 7.96 -0.48
CA GLY A 55 7.57 6.67 -0.02
C GLY A 55 9.00 6.81 0.53
N ARG A 56 9.88 7.50 -0.20
CA ARG A 56 11.25 7.78 0.25
C ARG A 56 11.29 8.63 1.51
N ARG A 57 10.39 9.62 1.64
CA ARG A 57 10.26 10.42 2.87
C ARG A 57 9.83 9.55 4.05
N ARG A 58 8.86 8.66 3.85
CA ARG A 58 8.37 7.74 4.87
C ARG A 58 9.47 6.78 5.34
N GLU A 59 10.21 6.19 4.41
CA GLU A 59 11.34 5.31 4.71
C GLU A 59 12.41 6.03 5.56
N ARG A 60 12.84 7.23 5.13
CA ARG A 60 13.81 8.03 5.89
C ARG A 60 13.30 8.39 7.29
N ARG A 61 12.01 8.68 7.42
CA ARG A 61 11.37 9.01 8.70
C ARG A 61 11.35 7.80 9.63
N GLY A 62 11.01 6.61 9.14
CA GLY A 62 11.07 5.36 9.91
C GLY A 62 12.50 5.01 10.33
N ALA A 63 13.47 5.16 9.42
CA ALA A 63 14.89 4.95 9.75
C ALA A 63 15.40 5.90 10.85
N LEU A 64 14.94 7.16 10.84
CA LEU A 64 15.24 8.12 11.90
C LEU A 64 14.55 7.74 13.22
N ALA A 65 13.27 7.35 13.17
CA ALA A 65 12.52 6.90 14.35
C ALA A 65 13.22 5.72 15.04
N GLY A 66 13.69 4.72 14.28
CA GLY A 66 14.42 3.58 14.82
C GLY A 66 15.73 3.96 15.52
N ARG A 67 16.49 4.93 14.97
CA ARG A 67 17.71 5.44 15.65
C ARG A 67 17.39 6.16 16.95
N ILE A 68 16.30 6.93 16.98
CA ILE A 68 15.86 7.65 18.18
C ILE A 68 15.39 6.66 19.25
N LEU A 69 14.63 5.63 18.87
CA LEU A 69 14.18 4.58 19.77
C LEU A 69 15.36 3.86 20.41
N ARG A 70 16.33 3.43 19.61
CA ARG A 70 17.56 2.80 20.13
C ARG A 70 18.26 3.67 21.16
N ARG A 71 18.36 4.98 20.89
CA ARG A 71 18.98 5.91 21.84
C ARG A 71 18.17 6.06 23.14
N ALA A 72 16.84 5.98 23.04
CA ALA A 72 15.97 5.99 24.21
C ALA A 72 16.17 4.73 25.05
N GLU A 73 16.21 3.56 24.43
CA GLU A 73 16.46 2.26 25.09
C GLU A 73 17.81 2.24 25.81
N GLU A 74 18.88 2.72 25.17
CA GLU A 74 20.19 2.87 25.81
C GLU A 74 20.12 3.76 27.07
N LEU A 75 19.39 4.88 26.99
CA LEU A 75 19.24 5.78 28.14
C LEU A 75 18.41 5.16 29.26
N VAL A 76 17.35 4.41 28.94
CA VAL A 76 16.57 3.66 29.93
C VAL A 76 17.45 2.63 30.62
N SER A 77 18.21 1.85 29.86
CA SER A 77 19.11 0.84 30.40
C SER A 77 20.16 1.44 31.35
N ILE A 78 20.77 2.57 31.00
CA ILE A 78 21.72 3.27 31.89
C ILE A 78 21.04 3.72 33.18
N VAL A 79 19.82 4.26 33.07
CA VAL A 79 19.04 4.73 34.22
C VAL A 79 18.61 3.60 35.14
N GLU A 80 18.20 2.46 34.59
CA GLU A 80 17.80 1.29 35.37
C GLU A 80 18.98 0.67 36.14
N MET A 81 20.19 0.75 35.58
CA MET A 81 21.41 0.23 36.22
C MET A 81 22.01 1.18 37.26
N ASP A 82 21.58 2.46 37.28
CA ASP A 82 22.07 3.46 38.21
C ASP A 82 21.07 3.67 39.37
N PRO A 83 21.36 3.17 40.59
CA PRO A 83 20.48 3.39 41.74
C PRO A 83 20.41 4.87 42.17
N ALA A 84 21.31 5.73 41.68
CA ALA A 84 21.29 7.17 41.90
C ALA A 84 20.62 7.94 40.74
N ALA A 85 19.97 7.24 39.81
CA ALA A 85 19.35 7.88 38.66
C ALA A 85 18.30 8.93 39.06
N THR A 86 18.33 10.04 38.35
CA THR A 86 17.50 11.22 38.62
C THR A 86 16.24 11.24 37.75
N VAL A 87 15.19 11.90 38.26
CA VAL A 87 13.96 12.18 37.50
C VAL A 87 14.25 12.89 36.17
N ALA A 88 15.28 13.73 36.11
CA ALA A 88 15.68 14.43 34.91
C ALA A 88 16.22 13.49 33.81
N GLN A 89 16.93 12.42 34.18
CA GLN A 89 17.42 11.41 33.25
C GLN A 89 16.26 10.55 32.72
N LEU A 90 15.33 10.14 33.58
CA LEU A 90 14.08 9.47 33.16
C LEU A 90 13.27 10.33 32.19
N ALA A 91 13.08 11.62 32.52
CA ALA A 91 12.37 12.56 31.65
C ALA A 91 13.06 12.74 30.28
N ARG A 92 14.39 12.64 30.24
CA ARG A 92 15.14 12.68 28.98
C ARG A 92 14.87 11.46 28.11
N ALA A 93 14.88 10.26 28.68
CA ALA A 93 14.55 9.03 27.96
C ALA A 93 13.11 9.05 27.41
N ALA A 94 12.15 9.46 28.24
CA ALA A 94 10.74 9.59 27.85
C ALA A 94 10.55 10.53 26.64
N ARG A 95 11.27 11.66 26.59
CA ARG A 95 11.22 12.58 25.45
C ARG A 95 11.68 11.93 24.14
N PHE A 96 12.69 11.07 24.17
CA PHE A 96 13.15 10.36 22.98
C PHE A 96 12.13 9.32 22.52
N LEU A 97 11.47 8.60 23.44
CA LEU A 97 10.39 7.66 23.11
C LEU A 97 9.23 8.38 22.41
N THR A 98 8.75 9.49 22.96
CA THR A 98 7.68 10.29 22.34
C THR A 98 8.08 10.80 20.95
N LEU A 99 9.34 11.22 20.78
CA LEU A 99 9.85 11.68 19.48
C LEU A 99 9.86 10.54 18.45
N ALA A 100 10.32 9.35 18.84
CA ALA A 100 10.32 8.16 17.98
C ALA A 100 8.90 7.79 17.55
N GLU A 101 7.95 7.73 18.49
CA GLU A 101 6.55 7.40 18.23
C GLU A 101 5.90 8.40 17.26
N ARG A 102 6.13 9.70 17.48
CA ARG A 102 5.62 10.74 16.57
C ARG A 102 6.20 10.61 15.18
N LEU A 103 7.45 10.18 15.03
CA LEU A 103 8.06 9.97 13.72
C LEU A 103 7.58 8.67 13.07
N ASP A 104 7.34 7.60 13.82
CA ASP A 104 6.88 6.35 13.23
C ASP A 104 5.39 6.37 12.88
N SER A 105 4.61 7.20 13.59
CA SER A 105 3.18 7.36 13.37
C SER A 105 2.88 7.84 11.94
N PRO A 106 2.19 7.04 11.11
CA PRO A 106 1.72 7.50 9.82
C PRO A 106 0.72 8.65 10.04
N ALA A 107 0.73 9.65 9.15
CA ALA A 107 -0.32 10.66 9.15
C ALA A 107 -1.70 9.96 9.08
N PRO A 108 -2.74 10.49 9.74
CA PRO A 108 -4.08 9.91 9.68
C PRO A 108 -4.49 9.71 8.22
N GLN A 109 -4.65 8.46 7.79
CA GLN A 109 -5.09 8.16 6.43
C GLN A 109 -6.50 8.74 6.28
N PRO A 110 -6.76 9.63 5.30
CA PRO A 110 -8.11 10.07 5.02
C PRO A 110 -8.93 8.83 4.69
N ARG A 111 -9.97 8.55 5.49
CA ARG A 111 -10.86 7.41 5.28
C ARG A 111 -11.34 7.46 3.83
N PRO A 112 -11.27 6.35 3.06
CA PRO A 112 -11.72 6.35 1.69
C PRO A 112 -13.18 6.80 1.67
N ARG A 113 -13.44 7.97 1.05
CA ARG A 113 -14.79 8.44 0.80
C ARG A 113 -15.48 7.35 -0.01
N ARG A 114 -16.35 6.55 0.63
CA ARG A 114 -17.24 5.61 -0.07
C ARG A 114 -17.92 6.43 -1.16
N ARG A 115 -17.52 6.25 -2.42
CA ARG A 115 -18.26 6.78 -3.58
C ARG A 115 -19.65 6.19 -3.44
N ARG A 116 -20.61 7.00 -2.98
CA ARG A 116 -22.03 6.67 -3.10
C ARG A 116 -22.25 6.41 -4.58
N ARG A 117 -22.43 5.14 -4.94
CA ARG A 117 -22.93 4.72 -6.24
C ARG A 117 -24.27 5.42 -6.39
N ARG A 118 -24.31 6.57 -7.07
CA ARG A 118 -25.56 7.07 -7.65
C ARG A 118 -25.93 6.04 -8.69
N ILE A 119 -26.83 5.12 -8.33
CA ILE A 119 -27.58 4.33 -9.29
C ILE A 119 -28.38 5.36 -10.06
N ALA A 120 -27.88 5.76 -11.24
CA ALA A 120 -28.67 6.48 -12.20
C ALA A 120 -29.82 5.53 -12.58
N LYS A 121 -31.06 5.91 -12.27
CA LYS A 121 -32.23 5.32 -12.89
C LYS A 121 -32.08 5.58 -14.39
N THR A 122 -31.70 4.56 -15.14
CA THR A 122 -31.91 4.52 -16.59
C THR A 122 -33.42 4.62 -16.81
N ALA A 123 -33.88 5.76 -17.31
CA ALA A 123 -35.22 5.91 -17.85
C ALA A 123 -35.33 5.02 -19.11
N PRO A 124 -36.45 4.33 -19.35
CA PRO A 124 -36.63 3.55 -20.56
C PRO A 124 -36.75 4.48 -21.76
N ASN A 125 -35.90 4.21 -22.74
CA ASN A 125 -35.83 4.83 -24.05
C ASN A 125 -37.18 4.62 -24.77
N GLN A 126 -37.98 5.67 -24.97
CA GLN A 126 -39.08 5.64 -25.93
C GLN A 126 -38.49 5.94 -27.31
N SER A 127 -38.59 4.96 -28.20
CA SER A 127 -38.20 5.05 -29.61
C SER A 127 -39.06 6.07 -30.36
N PRO A 128 -38.55 6.71 -31.43
CA PRO A 128 -39.31 7.64 -32.24
C PRO A 128 -40.32 6.89 -33.13
N THR A 129 -41.55 7.41 -33.20
CA THR A 129 -42.54 7.07 -34.24
C THR A 129 -42.06 7.57 -35.60
N PRO A 130 -42.09 6.77 -36.67
CA PRO A 130 -42.03 7.29 -38.01
C PRO A 130 -43.43 7.74 -38.43
N ASP A 131 -43.56 9.01 -38.79
CA ASP A 131 -44.60 9.44 -39.73
C ASP A 131 -44.14 8.94 -41.12
N ASP A 132 -44.95 8.08 -41.74
CA ASP A 132 -44.89 7.86 -43.18
C ASP A 132 -46.31 7.98 -43.72
N ASP A 133 -46.42 8.91 -44.66
CA ASP A 133 -47.56 9.27 -45.48
C ASP A 133 -48.19 8.05 -46.17
N ALA A 134 -49.52 8.00 -46.19
CA ALA A 134 -50.28 7.25 -47.18
C ALA A 134 -51.25 8.20 -47.86
N THR A 135 -51.07 8.27 -49.18
CA THR A 135 -51.85 8.98 -50.20
C THR A 135 -53.32 8.61 -50.20
#